data_AF-A0A2N7L7S6-F1
#
_entry.id   AF-A0A2N7L7S6-F1
#
_cell.length_a   1.000
_cell.length_b   1.000
_cell.length_c   1.000
_cell.angle_alpha   90.00
_cell.angle_beta   90.00
_cell.angle_gamma   90.00
#
_symmetry.space_group_name_H-M   'P 1'
#
loop_
_entity.id
_entity.type
_entity.pdbx_description
1 polymer ?
#
loop_
_entity_poly.entity_id
_entity_poly.type
_entity_poly.pdbx_seq_one_letter_code
_entity_poly.pdbx_strand_id
1 'polypeptide(L)' 'MVHGNIVTHPPAEITPKRRTVQIEISVDSLERLFLNGQLCAAEFSCLDVESKQAVQKLCLNACVHRLQKAQ' A
#
# COMPACT_ATOMS: atom_id res chain seq x y z
N MET A 1 5.91 21.25 54.36
CA MET A 1 6.67 20.25 53.61
C MET A 1 5.77 19.72 52.51
N VAL A 2 5.94 20.21 51.28
CA VAL A 2 5.15 19.80 50.11
C VAL A 2 6.06 19.04 49.16
N HIS A 3 5.78 17.76 48.92
CA HIS A 3 6.33 17.02 47.79
C HIS A 3 5.15 16.31 47.11
N GLY A 4 4.40 17.09 46.33
CA GLY A 4 3.42 16.55 45.39
C GLY A 4 4.17 16.05 44.16
N ASN A 5 4.23 14.74 43.98
CA ASN A 5 4.73 14.14 42.74
C ASN A 5 3.71 14.42 41.62
N ILE A 6 4.04 15.35 40.74
CA ILE A 6 3.39 15.45 39.43
C ILE A 6 4.02 14.37 38.56
N VAL A 7 3.27 13.28 38.35
CA VAL A 7 3.58 12.34 37.28
C VAL A 7 3.25 13.05 35.97
N THR A 8 4.25 13.61 35.30
CA THR A 8 4.10 14.09 33.93
C THR A 8 4.00 12.87 33.03
N HIS A 9 2.78 12.47 32.68
CA HIS A 9 2.56 11.53 31.59
C HIS A 9 3.07 12.18 30.29
N PRO A 10 3.88 11.50 29.46
CA PRO A 10 4.20 12.03 28.14
C PRO A 10 2.90 12.14 27.32
N PRO A 11 2.76 13.19 26.48
CA PRO A 11 1.58 13.35 25.65
C PRO A 11 1.50 12.15 24.69
N ALA A 12 0.35 11.48 24.69
CA ALA A 12 0.05 10.43 23.73
C ALA A 12 0.35 10.96 22.32
N GLU A 13 1.38 10.39 21.67
CA GLU A 13 1.73 10.70 20.30
C GLU A 13 0.51 10.43 19.42
N ILE A 14 -0.13 11.50 18.92
CA ILE A 14 -1.16 11.42 17.89
C ILE A 14 -0.44 11.11 16.58
N THR A 15 0.08 9.90 16.45
CA THR A 15 0.52 9.40 15.14
C THR A 15 -0.75 9.14 14.34
N PRO A 16 -0.93 9.76 13.16
CA PRO A 16 -2.11 9.52 12.34
C PRO A 16 -2.14 8.02 12.00
N LYS A 17 -3.14 7.31 12.52
CA LYS A 17 -3.36 5.90 12.23
C LYS A 17 -3.39 5.73 10.72
N ARG A 18 -2.38 5.08 10.14
CA ARG A 18 -2.34 4.74 8.72
C ARG A 18 -3.62 3.96 8.40
N ARG A 19 -4.47 4.50 7.52
CA ARG A 19 -5.67 3.83 7.00
C ARG A 19 -5.30 2.85 5.88
N THR A 20 -4.29 2.03 6.12
CA THR A 20 -3.78 1.02 5.17
C THR A 20 -3.96 -0.35 5.79
N VAL A 21 -4.42 -1.31 5.00
CA VAL A 21 -4.52 -2.71 5.43
C VAL A 21 -3.35 -3.47 4.84
N GLN A 22 -2.66 -4.26 5.66
CA GLN A 22 -1.68 -5.22 5.17
C GLN A 22 -2.42 -6.48 4.77
N ILE A 23 -2.35 -6.84 3.50
CA ILE A 23 -2.98 -8.03 2.95
C ILE A 23 -1.98 -8.76 2.06
N GLU A 24 -2.17 -10.07 1.96
CA GLU A 24 -1.55 -10.87 0.91
C GLU A 24 -2.59 -11.15 -0.18
N ILE A 25 -2.15 -11.09 -1.44
CA ILE A 25 -2.98 -11.37 -2.60
C ILE A 25 -2.14 -12.12 -3.63
N SER A 26 -2.74 -13.10 -4.31
CA SER A 26 -2.02 -13.83 -5.35
C SER A 26 -1.69 -12.92 -6.53
N VAL A 27 -0.54 -13.19 -7.17
CA VAL A 27 -0.06 -12.46 -8.35
C VAL A 27 -1.11 -12.48 -9.47
N ASP A 28 -1.77 -13.61 -9.71
CA ASP A 28 -2.82 -13.73 -10.74
C ASP A 28 -4.04 -12.85 -10.46
N SER A 29 -4.43 -12.73 -9.18
CA SER A 29 -5.55 -11.88 -8.79
C SER A 29 -5.18 -10.41 -8.96
N LEU A 30 -3.97 -10.04 -8.55
CA LEU A 30 -3.43 -8.71 -8.72
C LEU A 30 -3.31 -8.32 -10.21
N GLU A 31 -2.86 -9.24 -11.06
CA GLU A 31 -2.79 -9.05 -12.52
C GLU A 31 -4.16 -8.77 -13.13
N ARG A 32 -5.18 -9.58 -12.79
CA ARG A 32 -6.56 -9.36 -13.26
C ARG A 32 -7.08 -7.98 -12.87
N LEU A 33 -6.81 -7.55 -11.64
CA LEU A 33 -7.23 -6.24 -11.14
C LEU A 33 -6.53 -5.09 -11.90
N PHE A 34 -5.24 -5.23 -12.22
CA PHE A 34 -4.52 -4.28 -13.07
C PHE A 34 -5.06 -4.25 -14.50
N LEU A 35 -5.30 -5.42 -15.11
CA LEU A 35 -5.81 -5.54 -16.48
C LEU A 35 -7.19 -4.90 -16.64
N ASN A 36 -8.06 -5.09 -15.64
CA ASN A 36 -9.40 -4.50 -15.62
C ASN A 36 -9.41 -3.01 -15.24
N GLY A 37 -8.25 -2.42 -14.89
CA GLY A 37 -8.15 -1.03 -14.46
C GLY A 37 -8.79 -0.75 -13.09
N GLN A 38 -8.95 -1.78 -12.26
CA GLN A 38 -9.57 -1.67 -10.93
C GLN A 38 -8.57 -1.23 -9.85
N LEU A 39 -7.27 -1.36 -10.12
CA LEU A 39 -6.20 -0.94 -9.23
C LEU A 39 -5.14 -0.12 -9.98
N CYS A 40 -4.62 0.91 -9.31
CA CYS A 40 -3.47 1.67 -9.77
C CYS A 40 -2.21 1.30 -8.97
N ALA A 41 -1.06 1.19 -9.64
CA ALA A 41 0.20 0.85 -8.99
C ALA A 41 0.62 1.91 -7.94
N ALA A 42 0.14 3.16 -8.09
CA ALA A 42 0.37 4.24 -7.15
C ALA A 42 -0.31 4.04 -5.79
N GLU A 43 -1.33 3.18 -5.70
CA GLU A 43 -2.04 2.89 -4.44
C GLU A 43 -1.30 1.87 -3.58
N PHE A 44 -0.29 1.19 -4.12
CA PHE A 44 0.47 0.17 -3.42
C PHE A 44 1.64 0.77 -2.66
N SER A 45 1.69 0.47 -1.36
CA SER A 45 2.89 0.60 -0.53
C SER A 45 3.51 -0.77 -0.34
N CYS A 46 4.40 -1.17 -1.26
CA CYS A 46 5.11 -2.44 -1.18
C CYS A 46 6.05 -2.44 0.04
N LEU A 47 6.00 -3.51 0.83
CA LEU A 47 6.77 -3.65 2.08
C LEU A 47 8.20 -4.15 1.82
N ASP A 48 8.43 -4.76 0.66
CA ASP A 48 9.70 -5.32 0.23
C ASP A 48 9.96 -5.04 -1.26
N VAL A 49 11.21 -5.29 -1.67
CA VAL A 49 11.69 -5.02 -3.04
C VAL A 49 11.08 -5.98 -4.05
N GLU A 50 10.85 -7.24 -3.68
CA GLU A 50 10.32 -8.27 -4.58
C GLU A 50 8.87 -7.95 -4.96
N SER A 51 8.04 -7.63 -3.97
CA SER A 51 6.67 -7.16 -4.13
C SER A 51 6.60 -5.90 -5.00
N LYS A 52 7.53 -4.96 -4.82
CA LYS A 52 7.60 -3.74 -5.64
C LYS A 52 7.88 -4.04 -7.10
N GLN A 53 8.85 -4.91 -7.38
CA GLN A 53 9.20 -5.32 -8.73
C GLN A 53 8.04 -6.08 -9.39
N ALA A 54 7.35 -6.95 -8.64
CA ALA A 54 6.18 -7.67 -9.11
C ALA A 54 5.04 -6.70 -9.50
N VAL A 55 4.66 -5.78 -8.62
CA VAL A 55 3.63 -4.76 -8.88
C VAL A 55 3.98 -3.92 -10.12
N GLN A 56 5.24 -3.49 -10.24
CA GLN A 56 5.69 -2.69 -11.38
C GLN A 56 5.56 -3.48 -12.70
N LYS A 57 6.01 -4.74 -12.73
CA LYS A 57 5.94 -5.59 -13.92
C LYS A 57 4.49 -5.86 -14.33
N LEU A 58 3.62 -6.17 -13.36
CA LEU A 58 2.19 -6.39 -13.59
C LEU A 58 1.52 -5.14 -14.16
N CYS A 59 1.80 -3.97 -13.61
CA CYS A 59 1.25 -2.71 -14.09
C CYS A 59 1.67 -2.40 -15.53
N LEU A 60 2.96 -2.59 -15.86
CA LEU A 60 3.47 -2.36 -17.22
C LEU A 60 2.83 -3.32 -18.21
N ASN A 61 2.76 -4.60 -17.87
CA ASN A 61 2.09 -5.61 -18.69
C ASN A 61 0.63 -5.25 -18.93
N ALA A 62 -0.10 -4.87 -17.88
CA ALA A 62 -1.49 -4.49 -18.01
C ALA A 62 -1.69 -3.26 -18.91
N CYS A 63 -0.83 -2.24 -18.80
CA CYS A 63 -0.87 -1.08 -19.68
C CYS A 63 -0.67 -1.46 -21.15
N VAL A 64 0.31 -2.31 -21.46
CA VAL A 64 0.55 -2.78 -22.84
C VAL A 64 -0.68 -3.53 -23.38
N HIS A 65 -1.24 -4.46 -22.59
CA HIS A 65 -2.42 -5.22 -23.01
C HIS A 65 -3.63 -4.32 -23.27
N ARG A 66 -3.86 -3.30 -22.44
CA ARG A 66 -4.98 -2.37 -22.65
C ARG A 66 -4.76 -1.48 -23.87
N LEU A 67 -3.52 -1.04 -24.11
CA LEU A 67 -3.19 -0.27 -25.31
C LEU A 67 -3.42 -1.08 -26.59
N GLN A 68 -3.07 -2.38 -26.57
CA GLN A 68 -3.33 -3.29 -27.70
C GLN A 68 -4.82 -3.54 -27.94
N LYS A 69 -5.63 -3.63 -26.89
CA LYS A 69 -7.09 -3.83 -27.00
C LYS A 69 -7.87 -2.56 -27.36
N ALA A 70 -7.24 -1.39 -27.30
CA ALA A 70 -7.86 -0.10 -27.60
C ALA A 70 -7.70 0.32 -29.08
N GLN A 71 -7.10 -0.53 -29.93
CA GLN A 71 -7.01 -0.40 -31.39
C GLN A 71 -8.02 -1.32 -32.07
#